data_AF-A0A435B223-F1
#
_entry.id   AF-A0A435B223-F1
#
_cell.length_a   1.000
_cell.length_b   1.000
_cell.length_c   1.000
_cell.angle_alpha   90.00
_cell.angle_beta   90.00
_cell.angle_gamma   90.00
#
_symmetry.space_group_name_H-M   'P 1'
#
loop_
_entity.id
_entity.type
_entity.pdbx_description
1 polymer ?
#
loop_
_entity_poly.entity_id
_entity_poly.type
_entity_poly.pdbx_seq_one_letter_code
_entity_poly.pdbx_strand_id
1 'polypeptide(L)' 'MGIISIEDLPARLQGGRTLAGLDLGDKTIGVAVSDRGL' A
#
# COMPACT_ATOMS: atom_id res chain seq x y z
N MET A 1 -1.77 -7.45 -12.41
CA MET A 1 -0.86 -6.34 -12.74
C MET A 1 -1.06 -5.26 -11.68
N GLY A 2 -0.16 -5.16 -10.70
CA GLY A 2 -0.29 -4.26 -9.54
C GLY A 2 0.79 -3.18 -9.49
N ILE A 3 1.52 -2.98 -10.58
CA ILE A 3 2.60 -2.00 -10.68
C ILE A 3 2.04 -0.77 -11.37
N ILE A 4 2.19 0.38 -10.72
CA ILE A 4 1.73 1.69 -11.19
C ILE A 4 2.86 2.71 -11.02
N SER A 5 2.79 3.85 -11.71
CA SER A 5 3.67 4.97 -11.37
C SER A 5 3.22 5.59 -10.03
N ILE A 6 4.17 6.16 -9.28
CA ILE A 6 3.89 6.73 -7.96
C ILE A 6 2.98 7.97 -8.05
N GLU A 7 3.07 8.69 -9.17
CA GLU A 7 2.27 9.89 -9.47
C GLU A 7 0.78 9.56 -9.63
N ASP A 8 0.45 8.33 -10.03
CA ASP A 8 -0.93 7.87 -10.13
C ASP A 8 -1.52 7.43 -8.77
N LEU A 9 -0.68 7.22 -7.75
CA LEU A 9 -1.10 6.68 -6.47
C LEU A 9 -2.19 7.53 -5.79
N PRO A 10 -2.11 8.88 -5.75
CA PRO A 10 -3.16 9.70 -5.14
C PRO A 10 -4.55 9.51 -5.77
N ALA A 11 -4.62 9.31 -7.10
CA ALA A 11 -5.89 9.09 -7.79
C ALA A 11 -6.48 7.69 -7.51
N ARG A 12 -5.61 6.70 -7.24
CA ARG A 12 -6.01 5.31 -6.97
C ARG A 12 -6.28 5.04 -5.49
N LEU A 13 -5.56 5.72 -4.59
CA LEU A 13 -5.73 5.66 -3.15
C LEU A 13 -6.77 6.68 -2.69
N GLN A 14 -8.03 6.44 -3.08
CA GLN A 14 -9.17 7.23 -2.61
C GLN A 14 -9.27 7.16 -1.08
N GLY A 15 -9.77 8.24 -0.46
CA GLY A 15 -9.96 8.31 1.00
C GLY A 15 -10.80 7.15 1.54
N GLY A 16 -10.51 6.72 2.76
CA GLY A 16 -11.18 5.58 3.41
C GLY A 16 -10.69 4.20 2.96
N ARG A 17 -9.69 4.13 2.06
CA ARG A 17 -9.05 2.86 1.68
C ARG A 17 -7.81 2.60 2.53
N THR A 18 -7.70 1.39 3.06
CA THR A 18 -6.50 0.91 3.73
C THR A 18 -5.37 0.72 2.74
N LEU A 19 -4.20 1.28 3.06
CA LEU A 19 -2.95 1.03 2.36
C LEU A 19 -2.17 -0.03 3.14
N ALA A 20 -1.85 -1.14 2.48
CA ALA A 20 -0.99 -2.18 3.05
C ALA A 20 0.37 -2.17 2.33
N GLY A 21 1.45 -2.09 3.11
CA GLY A 21 2.81 -2.35 2.66
C GLY A 21 3.18 -3.80 2.91
N LEU A 22 3.78 -4.44 1.91
CA LEU A 22 4.30 -5.79 1.99
C LEU A 22 5.80 -5.77 1.73
N ASP A 23 6.58 -6.23 2.70
CA ASP A 23 8.03 -6.38 2.60
C ASP A 23 8.39 -7.87 2.68
N LEU A 24 8.93 -8.41 1.59
CA LEU A 24 9.26 -9.82 1.47
C LEU A 24 10.74 -10.02 1.81
N GLY A 25 11.01 -10.77 2.88
CA GLY A 25 12.33 -11.29 3.20
C GLY A 25 12.43 -12.80 2.98
N ASP A 26 13.65 -13.33 3.05
CA ASP A 26 13.89 -14.76 2.79
C ASP A 26 13.30 -15.70 3.85
N LYS A 27 13.02 -15.19 5.06
CA LYS A 27 12.48 -15.98 6.19
C LYS A 27 11.27 -15.36 6.86
N THR A 28 11.03 -14.07 6.64
CA THR A 28 9.99 -13.29 7.32
C THR A 28 9.33 -12.35 6.35
N ILE A 29 8.08 -12.00 6.65
CA ILE A 29 7.32 -11.03 5.87
C ILE A 29 6.97 -9.87 6.81
N GLY A 30 7.33 -8.66 6.40
CA GLY A 30 6.88 -7.43 7.04
C GLY A 30 5.54 -7.00 6.47
N VAL A 31 4.60 -6.64 7.34
CA VAL A 31 3.32 -6.04 6.94
C VAL A 31 3.13 -4.75 7.72
N ALA A 32 2.88 -3.66 7.00
CA ALA A 32 2.50 -2.37 7.56
C ALA A 32 1.12 -1.98 7.04
N VAL A 33 0.26 -1.46 7.91
CA VAL A 33 -1.11 -1.08 7.55
C VAL A 33 -1.32 0.38 7.92
N SER A 34 -1.78 1.17 6.95
CA SER A 34 -2.19 2.56 7.15
C SER A 34 -3.65 2.72 6.74
N ASP A 35 -4.45 3.18 7.68
CA ASP A 35 -5.83 3.62 7.49
C ASP A 35 -5.83 5.14 7.27
N ARG A 36 -5.42 5.57 6.08
CA ARG A 36 -5.42 7.00 5.70
C ARG A 36 -6.86 7.54 5.49
N GLY A 37 -7.75 7.27 6.43
CA GLY A 37 -9.19 7.51 6.36
C GLY A 37 -9.91 7.56 7.72
N LEU A 38 -9.20 7.61 8.85
CA LEU A 38 -9.73 8.19 10.09
C LEU A 38 -9.49 9.70 10.11
#